data_AF-A0A3B8LFW0-F1
#
_entry.id   AF-A0A3B8LFW0-F1
#
_cell.length_a   1.000
_cell.length_b   1.000
_cell.length_c   1.000
_cell.angle_alpha   90.00
_cell.angle_beta   90.00
_cell.angle_gamma   90.00
#
_symmetry.space_group_name_H-M   'P 1'
#
loop_
_entity.id
_entity.type
_entity.pdbx_description
1 polymer ?
#
loop_
_entity_poly.entity_id
_entity_poly.type
_entity_poly.pdbx_seq_one_letter_code
_entity_poly.pdbx_strand_id
1 'polypeptide(L)'
;HAYDDVREQVELPEVSSDLMTFLVEECDFDVEHADGSFLDHLYFGFEYATQYYSKQSPLVMLLHSILGTGTNTFAMKADKIPDLRSLMNDFEWHQTESFPSILRLLYVGALRRELRENLHRVDDLKEIRFRRVIDNEPVVMSGEDLWIQLNYQLIHIIDFLPAANWIAHKSDTSFIIFRDLYDILDKAGKLEAHVNYTPADGRPTLDGEHHSFGSWLITRIPVSVVEKMAAKSIQSFSSRIGHSLDYEIEWA
;
A
#
# COMPACT_ATOMS: atom_id res chain seq x y z
N HIS A 1 9.12 25.27 7.90
CA HIS A 1 8.07 26.17 8.41
C HIS A 1 6.74 25.42 8.50
N ALA A 2 5.93 25.27 7.44
CA ALA A 2 4.65 24.55 7.59
C ALA A 2 4.76 23.05 7.96
N TYR A 3 5.82 22.34 7.54
CA TYR A 3 6.03 20.92 7.90
C TYR A 3 6.40 20.75 9.38
N ASP A 4 7.34 21.58 9.87
CA ASP A 4 7.80 21.54 11.26
C ASP A 4 6.65 21.89 12.23
N ASP A 5 5.83 22.89 11.89
CA ASP A 5 4.68 23.33 12.69
C ASP A 5 3.57 22.26 12.80
N VAL A 6 3.47 21.33 11.84
CA VAL A 6 2.52 20.20 11.86
C VAL A 6 3.11 19.01 12.61
N ARG A 7 4.41 18.72 12.43
CA ARG A 7 5.12 17.64 13.12
C ARG A 7 5.18 17.87 14.64
N GLU A 8 5.27 19.11 15.09
CA GLU A 8 5.31 19.47 16.52
C GLU A 8 4.04 19.11 17.31
N GLN A 9 2.96 18.66 16.67
CA GLN A 9 1.66 18.45 17.32
C GLN A 9 1.41 17.02 17.83
N VAL A 10 2.18 16.02 17.37
CA VAL A 10 1.94 14.61 17.76
C VAL A 10 3.27 13.91 18.06
N GLU A 11 3.41 13.41 19.28
CA GLU A 11 4.54 12.58 19.68
C GLU A 11 4.45 11.22 19.00
N LEU A 12 5.55 10.78 18.38
CA LEU A 12 5.60 9.47 17.72
C LEU A 12 5.62 8.37 18.78
N PRO A 13 4.85 7.28 18.60
CA PRO A 13 4.92 6.12 19.48
C PRO A 13 6.34 5.58 19.55
N GLU A 14 6.74 5.14 20.74
CA GLU A 14 8.02 4.48 20.93
C GLU A 14 8.02 3.12 20.22
N VAL A 15 9.01 2.88 19.37
CA VAL A 15 9.27 1.57 18.75
C VAL A 15 10.19 0.79 19.69
N SER A 16 9.84 -0.45 19.98
CA SER A 16 10.61 -1.26 20.95
C SER A 16 12.06 -1.43 20.51
N SER A 17 12.98 -1.44 21.47
CA SER A 17 14.41 -1.66 21.21
C SER A 17 14.68 -2.97 20.49
N ASP A 18 13.89 -4.00 20.80
CA ASP A 18 14.05 -5.34 20.25
C ASP A 18 13.64 -5.36 18.77
N LEU A 19 12.56 -4.65 18.42
CA LEU A 19 12.17 -4.46 17.01
C LEU A 19 13.19 -3.61 16.26
N MET A 20 13.67 -2.53 16.85
CA MET A 20 14.72 -1.72 16.22
C MET A 20 16.00 -2.53 15.97
N THR A 21 16.38 -3.39 16.92
CA THR A 21 17.53 -4.29 16.77
C THR A 21 17.29 -5.27 15.64
N PHE A 22 16.12 -5.89 15.57
CA PHE A 22 15.74 -6.78 14.47
C PHE A 22 15.80 -6.07 13.11
N LEU A 23 15.25 -4.86 12.99
CA LEU A 23 15.28 -4.11 11.73
C LEU A 23 16.71 -3.76 11.28
N VAL A 24 17.63 -3.49 12.21
CA VAL A 24 19.02 -3.16 11.88
C VAL A 24 19.87 -4.39 11.57
N GLU A 25 19.68 -5.47 12.34
CA GLU A 25 20.56 -6.65 12.28
C GLU A 25 20.07 -7.73 11.31
N GLU A 26 18.76 -7.82 11.09
CA GLU A 26 18.13 -8.92 10.35
C GLU A 26 17.44 -8.49 9.04
N CYS A 27 17.29 -7.18 8.81
CA CYS A 27 16.76 -6.65 7.56
C CYS A 27 17.84 -5.95 6.72
N ASP A 28 17.75 -6.13 5.40
CA ASP A 28 18.55 -5.48 4.38
C ASP A 28 17.65 -4.49 3.63
N PHE A 29 17.81 -3.20 3.94
CA PHE A 29 17.05 -2.11 3.31
C PHE A 29 17.73 -1.54 2.05
N ASP A 30 18.99 -1.90 1.81
CA ASP A 30 19.75 -1.44 0.65
C ASP A 30 19.32 -2.16 -0.64
N VAL A 31 18.56 -3.26 -0.52
CA VAL A 31 18.12 -4.09 -1.64
C VAL A 31 17.09 -3.40 -2.53
N GLU A 32 16.28 -2.47 -2.01
CA GLU A 32 15.29 -1.74 -2.81
C GLU A 32 15.79 -0.36 -3.25
N HIS A 33 16.39 0.38 -2.33
CA HIS A 33 16.90 1.73 -2.58
C HIS A 33 18.20 1.96 -1.81
N ALA A 34 19.34 1.71 -2.46
CA ALA A 34 20.68 1.92 -1.88
C ALA A 34 21.00 3.39 -1.52
N ASP A 35 20.09 4.34 -1.80
CA ASP A 35 20.20 5.74 -1.41
C ASP A 35 19.48 6.06 -0.08
N GLY A 36 18.93 5.04 0.61
CA GLY A 36 18.26 5.17 1.90
C GLY A 36 16.78 5.58 1.82
N SER A 37 16.25 5.85 0.61
CA SER A 37 14.86 6.30 0.45
C SER A 37 13.81 5.26 0.87
N PHE A 38 14.18 3.99 1.01
CA PHE A 38 13.29 2.96 1.55
C PHE A 38 12.93 3.22 3.02
N LEU A 39 13.89 3.63 3.86
CA LEU A 39 13.60 3.92 5.26
C LEU A 39 12.76 5.19 5.41
N ASP A 40 13.04 6.21 4.59
CA ASP A 40 12.23 7.43 4.52
C ASP A 40 10.78 7.11 4.14
N HIS A 41 10.57 6.20 3.18
CA HIS A 41 9.25 5.70 2.78
C HIS A 41 8.49 5.02 3.94
N LEU A 42 9.16 4.14 4.70
CA LEU A 42 8.57 3.51 5.89
C LEU A 42 8.22 4.55 6.96
N TYR A 43 9.12 5.51 7.17
CA TYR A 43 8.95 6.53 8.20
C TYR A 43 7.83 7.52 7.85
N PHE A 44 7.68 7.89 6.57
CA PHE A 44 6.53 8.67 6.10
C PHE A 44 5.21 8.00 6.48
N GLY A 45 5.07 6.69 6.17
CA GLY A 45 3.87 5.95 6.51
C GLY A 45 3.59 5.90 8.01
N PHE A 46 4.64 5.72 8.82
CA PHE A 46 4.56 5.71 10.28
C PHE A 46 4.14 7.07 10.87
N GLU A 47 4.75 8.17 10.43
CA GLU A 47 4.39 9.53 10.86
C GLU A 47 2.96 9.88 10.42
N TYR A 48 2.61 9.57 9.17
CA TYR A 48 1.26 9.82 8.64
C TYR A 48 0.20 9.06 9.44
N ALA A 49 0.38 7.76 9.65
CA ALA A 49 -0.58 6.94 10.40
C ALA A 49 -0.74 7.44 11.84
N THR A 50 0.36 7.85 12.48
CA THR A 50 0.34 8.44 13.82
C THR A 50 -0.52 9.71 13.88
N GLN A 51 -0.35 10.61 12.91
CA GLN A 51 -1.07 11.89 12.90
C GLN A 51 -2.53 11.77 12.44
N TYR A 52 -2.78 10.91 11.44
CA TYR A 52 -4.00 10.98 10.64
C TYR A 52 -4.82 9.67 10.61
N TYR A 53 -4.29 8.59 11.19
CA TYR A 53 -4.97 7.29 11.27
C TYR A 53 -4.77 6.61 12.64
N SER A 54 -4.80 7.42 13.70
CA SER A 54 -4.42 7.06 15.07
C SER A 54 -5.30 6.02 15.77
N LYS A 55 -6.42 5.61 15.16
CA LYS A 55 -7.26 4.52 15.67
C LYS A 55 -6.62 3.14 15.49
N GLN A 56 -5.68 3.02 14.55
CA GLN A 56 -5.01 1.78 14.21
C GLN A 56 -3.50 1.90 14.50
N SER A 57 -2.82 0.76 14.65
CA SER A 57 -1.39 0.76 15.00
C SER A 57 -0.53 1.32 13.86
N PRO A 58 0.18 2.45 14.05
CA PRO A 58 1.07 2.99 13.03
C PRO A 58 2.25 2.07 12.75
N LEU A 59 2.56 1.13 13.66
CA LEU A 59 3.62 0.15 13.48
C LEU A 59 3.44 -0.70 12.21
N VAL A 60 2.20 -0.94 11.79
CA VAL A 60 1.90 -1.61 10.51
C VAL A 60 2.54 -0.85 9.36
N MET A 61 2.44 0.49 9.35
CA MET A 61 3.04 1.33 8.31
C MET A 61 4.56 1.48 8.45
N LEU A 62 5.15 1.24 9.62
CA LEU A 62 6.60 1.11 9.71
C LEU A 62 7.10 -0.19 9.06
N LEU A 63 6.27 -1.24 9.07
CA LEU A 63 6.67 -2.59 8.69
C LEU A 63 6.04 -3.10 7.37
N HIS A 64 5.22 -2.28 6.72
CA HIS A 64 4.33 -2.70 5.64
C HIS A 64 5.02 -3.34 4.42
N SER A 65 6.30 -3.01 4.20
CA SER A 65 7.09 -3.52 3.07
C SER A 65 8.21 -4.51 3.48
N ILE A 66 8.29 -4.89 4.77
CA ILE A 66 9.37 -5.77 5.29
C ILE A 66 9.29 -7.17 4.68
N LEU A 67 8.08 -7.71 4.57
CA LEU A 67 7.82 -9.04 3.98
C LEU A 67 7.69 -9.03 2.46
N GLY A 68 8.05 -7.91 1.82
CA GLY A 68 8.09 -7.77 0.38
C GLY A 68 7.41 -6.51 -0.10
N THR A 69 7.72 -6.14 -1.34
CA THR A 69 7.12 -4.95 -1.97
C THR A 69 6.21 -5.33 -3.13
N GLY A 70 5.80 -4.34 -3.94
CA GLY A 70 5.13 -4.61 -5.21
C GLY A 70 5.98 -5.45 -6.18
N THR A 71 7.28 -5.58 -5.92
CA THR A 71 8.24 -6.39 -6.67
C THR A 71 8.71 -7.60 -5.84
N ASN A 72 9.73 -8.33 -6.31
CA ASN A 72 10.30 -9.47 -5.58
C ASN A 72 11.49 -9.09 -4.71
N THR A 73 11.50 -7.86 -4.19
CA THR A 73 12.45 -7.39 -3.18
C THR A 73 11.85 -7.64 -1.80
N PHE A 74 12.67 -8.17 -0.90
CA PHE A 74 12.30 -8.52 0.47
C PHE A 74 13.39 -8.00 1.40
N ALA A 75 13.01 -7.28 2.45
CA ALA A 75 13.97 -6.76 3.41
C ALA A 75 14.57 -7.88 4.27
N MET A 76 13.86 -8.99 4.44
CA MET A 76 14.35 -10.14 5.21
C MET A 76 14.02 -11.46 4.51
N LYS A 77 14.60 -12.55 5.00
CA LYS A 77 14.28 -13.91 4.54
C LYS A 77 13.07 -14.47 5.28
N ALA A 78 12.37 -15.42 4.64
CA ALA A 78 11.18 -16.06 5.22
C ALA A 78 11.44 -16.81 6.53
N ASP A 79 12.66 -17.34 6.75
CA ASP A 79 13.03 -18.04 7.98
C ASP A 79 13.06 -17.12 9.22
N LYS A 80 13.07 -15.80 9.03
CA LYS A 80 13.02 -14.77 10.10
C LYS A 80 11.60 -14.37 10.50
N ILE A 81 10.58 -14.90 9.84
CA ILE A 81 9.17 -14.60 10.14
C ILE A 81 8.78 -14.89 11.60
N PRO A 82 9.18 -16.02 12.22
CA PRO A 82 8.85 -16.29 13.62
C PRO A 82 9.42 -15.23 14.58
N ASP A 83 10.64 -14.76 14.30
CA ASP A 83 11.31 -13.74 15.11
C ASP A 83 10.59 -12.39 14.97
N LEU A 84 10.33 -11.92 13.75
CA LEU A 84 9.58 -10.68 13.52
C LEU A 84 8.18 -10.72 14.15
N ARG A 85 7.44 -11.81 13.95
CA ARG A 85 6.09 -11.97 14.50
C ARG A 85 6.08 -11.87 16.03
N SER A 86 7.12 -12.36 16.70
CA SER A 86 7.21 -12.31 18.17
C SER A 86 7.35 -10.90 18.74
N LEU A 87 7.68 -9.92 17.90
CA LEU A 87 7.88 -8.51 18.26
C LEU A 87 6.63 -7.65 18.05
N MET A 88 5.52 -8.28 17.66
CA MET A 88 4.26 -7.61 17.27
C MET A 88 3.08 -8.28 17.97
N ASN A 89 1.99 -7.54 18.14
CA ASN A 89 0.73 -8.18 18.52
C ASN A 89 0.05 -8.85 17.31
N ASP A 90 -0.98 -9.67 17.56
CA ASP A 90 -1.65 -10.43 16.50
C ASP A 90 -2.26 -9.53 15.42
N PHE A 91 -2.88 -8.40 15.79
CA PHE A 91 -3.46 -7.46 14.83
C PHE A 91 -2.39 -6.88 13.91
N GLU A 92 -1.31 -6.36 14.49
CA GLU A 92 -0.19 -5.78 13.75
C GLU A 92 0.41 -6.81 12.79
N TRP A 93 0.63 -8.04 13.28
CA TRP A 93 1.15 -9.11 12.46
C TRP A 93 0.24 -9.42 11.27
N HIS A 94 -1.07 -9.58 11.49
CA HIS A 94 -2.01 -9.92 10.42
C HIS A 94 -2.05 -8.82 9.34
N GLN A 95 -2.01 -7.55 9.75
CA GLN A 95 -1.96 -6.43 8.81
C GLN A 95 -0.63 -6.38 8.06
N THR A 96 0.51 -6.53 8.74
CA THR A 96 1.83 -6.51 8.11
C THR A 96 2.05 -7.68 7.16
N GLU A 97 1.64 -8.90 7.53
CA GLU A 97 1.85 -10.07 6.67
C GLU A 97 0.99 -10.05 5.40
N SER A 98 -0.16 -9.40 5.50
CA SER A 98 -1.11 -9.26 4.41
C SER A 98 -0.72 -8.17 3.42
N PHE A 99 0.08 -7.20 3.85
CA PHE A 99 0.29 -5.95 3.13
C PHE A 99 0.84 -6.15 1.72
N PRO A 100 1.92 -6.91 1.50
CA PRO A 100 2.47 -7.07 0.15
C PRO A 100 1.49 -7.81 -0.79
N SER A 101 0.69 -8.73 -0.24
CA SER A 101 -0.29 -9.50 -1.01
C SER A 101 -1.46 -8.63 -1.44
N ILE A 102 -2.06 -7.87 -0.51
CA ILE A 102 -3.15 -6.95 -0.83
C ILE A 102 -2.68 -5.90 -1.85
N LEU A 103 -1.47 -5.35 -1.69
CA LEU A 103 -0.88 -4.44 -2.67
C LEU A 103 -0.89 -5.08 -4.08
N ARG A 104 -0.35 -6.30 -4.22
CA ARG A 104 -0.33 -7.01 -5.52
C ARG A 104 -1.73 -7.27 -6.07
N LEU A 105 -2.69 -7.63 -5.23
CA LEU A 105 -4.09 -7.84 -5.65
C LEU A 105 -4.75 -6.53 -6.14
N LEU A 106 -4.45 -5.39 -5.51
CA LEU A 106 -4.91 -4.07 -5.94
C LEU A 106 -4.34 -3.70 -7.31
N TYR A 107 -3.05 -3.98 -7.56
CA TYR A 107 -2.42 -3.75 -8.87
C TYR A 107 -2.99 -4.64 -9.98
N VAL A 108 -3.32 -5.91 -9.68
CA VAL A 108 -3.98 -6.81 -10.66
C VAL A 108 -5.41 -6.36 -10.95
N GLY A 109 -6.08 -5.76 -9.96
CA GLY A 109 -7.35 -5.05 -10.12
C GLY A 109 -8.60 -5.92 -10.09
N ALA A 110 -8.49 -7.25 -9.98
CA ALA A 110 -9.63 -8.13 -9.77
C ALA A 110 -10.34 -7.83 -8.44
N LEU A 111 -9.57 -7.71 -7.35
CA LEU A 111 -10.06 -7.35 -6.02
C LEU A 111 -10.86 -6.04 -6.03
N ARG A 112 -10.31 -4.98 -6.64
CA ARG A 112 -10.99 -3.68 -6.72
C ARG A 112 -12.33 -3.75 -7.45
N ARG A 113 -12.38 -4.52 -8.55
CA ARG A 113 -13.63 -4.73 -9.31
C ARG A 113 -14.67 -5.48 -8.48
N GLU A 114 -14.27 -6.55 -7.79
CA GLU A 114 -15.19 -7.33 -6.96
C GLU A 114 -15.74 -6.50 -5.78
N LEU A 115 -14.88 -5.76 -5.07
CA LEU A 115 -15.31 -4.84 -4.01
C LEU A 115 -16.31 -3.81 -4.54
N ARG A 116 -16.05 -3.23 -5.72
CA ARG A 116 -16.92 -2.26 -6.38
C ARG A 116 -18.29 -2.85 -6.75
N GLU A 117 -18.32 -4.07 -7.26
CA GLU A 117 -19.56 -4.78 -7.62
C GLU A 117 -20.41 -5.13 -6.38
N ASN A 118 -19.76 -5.30 -5.23
CA ASN A 118 -20.39 -5.69 -3.96
C ASN A 118 -20.62 -4.51 -2.98
N LEU A 119 -20.47 -3.25 -3.42
CA LEU A 119 -20.68 -2.06 -2.56
C LEU A 119 -22.08 -1.98 -1.93
N HIS A 120 -23.07 -2.66 -2.50
CA HIS A 120 -24.43 -2.72 -1.96
C HIS A 120 -24.56 -3.57 -0.69
N ARG A 121 -23.52 -4.34 -0.35
CA ARG A 121 -23.49 -5.29 0.78
C ARG A 121 -22.15 -5.26 1.53
N VAL A 122 -21.58 -4.07 1.70
CA VAL A 122 -20.25 -3.87 2.32
C VAL A 122 -20.12 -4.46 3.72
N ASP A 123 -21.22 -4.46 4.49
CA ASP A 123 -21.24 -5.01 5.85
C ASP A 123 -21.41 -6.54 5.89
N ASP A 124 -21.68 -7.17 4.74
CA ASP A 124 -21.74 -8.63 4.60
C ASP A 124 -20.36 -9.24 4.33
N LEU A 125 -19.32 -8.42 4.13
CA LEU A 125 -17.94 -8.92 3.95
C LEU A 125 -17.47 -9.62 5.23
N LYS A 126 -17.28 -10.94 5.18
CA LYS A 126 -16.86 -11.72 6.35
C LYS A 126 -15.36 -11.91 6.41
N GLU A 127 -14.75 -12.29 5.30
CA GLU A 127 -13.33 -12.63 5.23
C GLU A 127 -12.81 -12.64 3.80
N ILE A 128 -11.49 -12.54 3.68
CA ILE A 128 -10.73 -12.80 2.46
C ILE A 128 -9.63 -13.82 2.74
N ARG A 129 -9.43 -14.74 1.79
CA ARG A 129 -8.38 -15.77 1.81
C ARG A 129 -7.44 -15.55 0.64
N PHE A 130 -6.13 -15.57 0.88
CA PHE A 130 -5.10 -15.37 -0.15
C PHE A 130 -3.77 -15.98 0.29
N ARG A 131 -2.69 -15.75 -0.48
CA ARG A 131 -1.34 -16.24 -0.16
C ARG A 131 -0.38 -15.10 0.18
N ARG A 132 0.48 -15.30 1.17
CA ARG A 132 1.53 -14.34 1.55
C ARG A 132 2.63 -14.29 0.49
N VAL A 133 3.15 -13.11 0.18
CA VAL A 133 4.08 -12.93 -0.95
C VAL A 133 5.39 -13.71 -0.80
N ILE A 134 6.02 -13.65 0.37
CA ILE A 134 7.40 -14.12 0.56
C ILE A 134 7.57 -15.65 0.48
N ASP A 135 6.55 -16.41 0.90
CA ASP A 135 6.61 -17.86 1.05
C ASP A 135 5.33 -18.60 0.61
N ASN A 136 4.31 -17.88 0.11
CA ASN A 136 3.05 -18.43 -0.38
C ASN A 136 2.22 -19.18 0.68
N GLU A 137 2.49 -18.94 1.97
CA GLU A 137 1.67 -19.46 3.06
C GLU A 137 0.24 -18.87 3.00
N PRO A 138 -0.80 -19.64 3.36
CA PRO A 138 -2.16 -19.16 3.33
C PRO A 138 -2.40 -18.10 4.42
N VAL A 139 -3.10 -17.03 4.06
CA VAL A 139 -3.54 -15.97 4.96
C VAL A 139 -5.06 -15.87 4.92
N VAL A 140 -5.65 -15.68 6.08
CA VAL A 140 -7.08 -15.40 6.26
C VAL A 140 -7.19 -14.10 7.03
N MET A 141 -7.95 -13.15 6.49
CA MET A 141 -8.16 -11.84 7.08
C MET A 141 -9.66 -11.59 7.18
N SER A 142 -10.12 -11.05 8.31
CA SER A 142 -11.52 -10.70 8.50
C SER A 142 -11.95 -9.58 7.55
N GLY A 143 -13.24 -9.42 7.31
CA GLY A 143 -13.75 -8.32 6.48
C GLY A 143 -13.47 -6.94 7.09
N GLU A 144 -13.55 -6.83 8.42
CA GLU A 144 -13.16 -5.62 9.16
C GLU A 144 -11.67 -5.30 8.94
N ASP A 145 -10.81 -6.30 9.13
CA ASP A 145 -9.37 -6.14 8.92
C ASP A 145 -9.03 -5.81 7.46
N LEU A 146 -9.78 -6.32 6.48
CA LEU A 146 -9.59 -5.95 5.07
C LEU A 146 -9.88 -4.47 4.85
N TRP A 147 -10.96 -3.92 5.41
CA TRP A 147 -11.25 -2.49 5.28
C TRP A 147 -10.17 -1.63 5.93
N ILE A 148 -9.66 -2.04 7.10
CA ILE A 148 -8.52 -1.40 7.75
C ILE A 148 -7.28 -1.47 6.85
N GLN A 149 -7.01 -2.64 6.27
CA GLN A 149 -5.86 -2.85 5.40
C GLN A 149 -5.91 -1.99 4.15
N LEU A 150 -7.08 -1.85 3.54
CA LEU A 150 -7.29 -0.99 2.38
C LEU A 150 -7.02 0.49 2.71
N ASN A 151 -7.26 0.94 3.94
CA ASN A 151 -6.84 2.28 4.37
C ASN A 151 -5.31 2.40 4.50
N TYR A 152 -4.61 1.38 5.04
CA TYR A 152 -3.14 1.37 5.03
C TYR A 152 -2.57 1.40 3.61
N GLN A 153 -3.17 0.67 2.68
CA GLN A 153 -2.80 0.70 1.26
C GLN A 153 -3.00 2.09 0.65
N LEU A 154 -4.12 2.76 0.99
CA LEU A 154 -4.37 4.12 0.53
C LEU A 154 -3.28 5.07 1.04
N ILE A 155 -2.89 4.98 2.32
CA ILE A 155 -1.80 5.77 2.92
C ILE A 155 -0.48 5.52 2.22
N HIS A 156 -0.11 4.25 2.01
CA HIS A 156 1.12 3.86 1.31
C HIS A 156 1.18 4.44 -0.10
N ILE A 157 0.07 4.40 -0.86
CA ILE A 157 0.07 4.89 -2.23
C ILE A 157 0.27 6.41 -2.31
N ILE A 158 -0.15 7.17 -1.30
CA ILE A 158 0.02 8.64 -1.25
C ILE A 158 1.48 9.04 -1.38
N ASP A 159 2.40 8.27 -0.78
CA ASP A 159 3.84 8.57 -0.82
C ASP A 159 4.42 8.52 -2.25
N PHE A 160 3.76 7.79 -3.15
CA PHE A 160 4.16 7.70 -4.56
C PHE A 160 3.44 8.69 -5.46
N LEU A 161 2.56 9.53 -4.93
CA LEU A 161 1.87 10.54 -5.72
C LEU A 161 2.72 11.81 -5.80
N PRO A 162 2.74 12.48 -6.96
CA PRO A 162 3.43 13.76 -7.08
C PRO A 162 2.76 14.78 -6.16
N ALA A 163 3.51 15.72 -5.59
CA ALA A 163 2.94 16.75 -4.71
C ALA A 163 1.98 17.72 -5.44
N ALA A 164 2.10 17.82 -6.76
CA ALA A 164 1.29 18.69 -7.62
C ALA A 164 1.01 18.03 -8.99
N ASN A 165 0.29 18.72 -9.88
CA ASN A 165 0.08 18.29 -11.27
C ASN A 165 -0.66 16.95 -11.46
N TRP A 166 -1.55 16.58 -10.54
CA TRP A 166 -2.22 15.27 -10.53
C TRP A 166 -2.97 14.92 -11.84
N ILE A 167 -3.50 15.92 -12.56
CA ILE A 167 -4.14 15.70 -13.87
C ILE A 167 -3.12 15.19 -14.91
N ALA A 168 -1.88 15.69 -14.87
CA ALA A 168 -0.82 15.29 -15.80
C ALA A 168 -0.38 13.84 -15.56
N HIS A 169 -0.41 13.41 -14.31
CA HIS A 169 -0.02 12.07 -13.85
C HIS A 169 -1.20 11.10 -13.73
N LYS A 170 -2.35 11.42 -14.33
CA LYS A 170 -3.58 10.61 -14.22
C LYS A 170 -3.45 9.17 -14.76
N SER A 171 -2.44 8.93 -15.60
CA SER A 171 -2.14 7.65 -16.23
C SER A 171 -1.07 6.87 -15.46
N ASP A 172 -0.53 7.42 -14.37
CA ASP A 172 0.42 6.72 -13.53
C ASP A 172 -0.30 5.65 -12.73
N THR A 173 0.30 4.46 -12.67
CA THR A 173 -0.35 3.29 -12.06
C THR A 173 -0.73 3.54 -10.60
N SER A 174 0.17 4.14 -9.81
CA SER A 174 -0.10 4.50 -8.41
C SER A 174 -1.29 5.46 -8.29
N PHE A 175 -1.38 6.45 -9.18
CA PHE A 175 -2.49 7.41 -9.18
C PHE A 175 -3.83 6.77 -9.62
N ILE A 176 -3.78 5.81 -10.56
CA ILE A 176 -4.96 5.03 -10.96
C ILE A 176 -5.47 4.21 -9.77
N ILE A 177 -4.57 3.51 -9.05
CA ILE A 177 -4.95 2.71 -7.87
C ILE A 177 -5.46 3.60 -6.75
N PHE A 178 -4.78 4.70 -6.46
CA PHE A 178 -5.21 5.69 -5.47
C PHE A 178 -6.66 6.13 -5.70
N ARG A 179 -6.97 6.62 -6.91
CA ARG A 179 -8.32 7.14 -7.21
C ARG A 179 -9.38 6.05 -7.11
N ASP A 180 -9.08 4.84 -7.61
CA ASP A 180 -10.02 3.72 -7.58
C ASP A 180 -10.29 3.25 -6.15
N LEU A 181 -9.24 3.13 -5.33
CA LEU A 181 -9.32 2.72 -3.93
C LEU A 181 -10.00 3.78 -3.06
N TYR A 182 -9.65 5.06 -3.24
CA TYR A 182 -10.31 6.18 -2.57
C TYR A 182 -11.81 6.18 -2.83
N ASP A 183 -12.23 6.04 -4.10
CA ASP A 183 -13.65 5.99 -4.48
C ASP A 183 -14.37 4.77 -3.91
N ILE A 184 -13.72 3.61 -3.84
CA ILE A 184 -14.28 2.39 -3.21
C ILE A 184 -14.50 2.63 -1.71
N LEU A 185 -13.48 3.11 -0.99
CA LEU A 185 -13.55 3.34 0.46
C LEU A 185 -14.59 4.41 0.81
N ASP A 186 -14.63 5.51 0.05
CA ASP A 186 -15.59 6.60 0.24
C ASP A 186 -17.03 6.10 0.04
N LYS A 187 -17.31 5.42 -1.09
CA LYS A 187 -18.65 4.87 -1.37
C LYS A 187 -19.07 3.76 -0.43
N ALA A 188 -18.12 2.99 0.10
CA ALA A 188 -18.39 1.98 1.12
C ALA A 188 -18.65 2.59 2.51
N GLY A 189 -18.38 3.88 2.72
CA GLY A 189 -18.39 4.49 4.05
C GLY A 189 -17.30 3.92 4.97
N LYS A 190 -16.20 3.42 4.39
CA LYS A 190 -15.05 2.79 5.09
C LYS A 190 -13.76 3.59 4.93
N LEU A 191 -13.83 4.80 4.36
CA LEU A 191 -12.68 5.72 4.28
C LEU A 191 -12.40 6.30 5.67
N GLU A 192 -11.26 5.91 6.24
CA GLU A 192 -10.80 6.38 7.55
C GLU A 192 -9.48 7.16 7.45
N ALA A 193 -8.63 6.84 6.48
CA ALA A 193 -7.41 7.60 6.21
C ALA A 193 -7.75 9.04 5.81
N HIS A 194 -7.13 10.03 6.46
CA HIS A 194 -7.44 11.43 6.24
C HIS A 194 -6.80 11.98 4.95
N VAL A 195 -7.46 11.73 3.83
CA VAL A 195 -7.00 12.18 2.51
C VAL A 195 -7.92 13.25 1.95
N ASN A 196 -7.47 14.50 1.94
CA ASN A 196 -8.22 15.59 1.31
C ASN A 196 -7.99 15.59 -0.20
N TYR A 197 -8.72 14.72 -0.91
CA TYR A 197 -8.68 14.63 -2.37
C TYR A 197 -9.91 15.24 -3.01
N THR A 198 -9.69 16.19 -3.92
CA THR A 198 -10.71 16.62 -4.87
C THR A 198 -10.30 16.16 -6.27
N PRO A 199 -11.10 15.33 -6.96
CA PRO A 199 -10.84 14.97 -8.34
C PRO A 199 -10.61 16.22 -9.19
N ALA A 200 -9.46 16.25 -9.86
CA ALA A 200 -9.05 17.40 -10.63
C ALA A 200 -9.68 17.35 -12.03
N ASP A 201 -10.48 18.36 -12.34
CA ASP A 201 -11.20 18.48 -13.61
C ASP A 201 -10.47 19.43 -14.56
N GLY A 202 -10.43 19.11 -15.86
CA GLY A 202 -9.94 20.03 -16.89
C GLY A 202 -8.73 19.55 -17.68
N ARG A 203 -8.00 20.50 -18.29
CA ARG A 203 -6.82 20.19 -19.12
C ARG A 203 -5.61 19.96 -18.23
N PRO A 204 -4.73 18.99 -18.55
CA PRO A 204 -3.46 18.83 -17.85
C PRO A 204 -2.64 20.10 -18.00
N THR A 205 -2.42 20.81 -16.90
CA THR A 205 -1.47 21.90 -16.79
C THR A 205 -0.32 21.45 -15.93
N LEU A 206 0.89 21.87 -16.30
CA LEU A 206 2.10 21.59 -15.55
C LEU A 206 2.52 22.89 -14.88
N ASP A 207 2.67 22.84 -13.57
CA ASP A 207 3.31 23.89 -12.79
C ASP A 207 4.63 23.36 -12.25
N GLY A 208 5.73 24.08 -12.52
CA GLY A 208 7.08 23.70 -12.08
C GLY A 208 7.69 22.44 -12.73
N GLU A 209 6.97 21.69 -13.57
CA GLU A 209 7.45 20.46 -14.23
C GLU A 209 7.68 20.63 -15.73
N HIS A 210 8.76 20.04 -16.24
CA HIS A 210 9.05 19.93 -17.68
C HIS A 210 9.01 18.47 -18.12
N HIS A 211 8.00 18.07 -18.90
CA HIS A 211 7.98 16.71 -19.47
C HIS A 211 9.06 16.56 -20.55
N SER A 212 9.82 15.47 -20.46
CA SER A 212 10.55 14.94 -21.60
C SER A 212 9.56 14.39 -22.65
N PHE A 213 9.96 14.38 -23.92
CA PHE A 213 9.11 13.88 -25.01
C PHE A 213 8.59 12.44 -24.77
N GLY A 214 9.42 11.59 -24.14
CA GLY A 214 9.03 10.23 -23.76
C GLY A 214 8.00 10.18 -22.63
N SER A 215 8.14 11.01 -21.60
CA SER A 215 7.17 11.12 -20.51
C SER A 215 5.82 11.64 -21.01
N TRP A 216 5.82 12.62 -21.92
CA TRP A 216 4.59 13.11 -22.56
C TRP A 216 3.85 12.02 -23.36
N LEU A 217 4.57 11.13 -24.06
CA LEU A 217 3.95 10.00 -24.77
C LEU A 217 3.25 9.03 -23.82
N ILE A 218 3.81 8.78 -22.63
CA ILE A 218 3.23 7.89 -21.61
C ILE A 218 1.89 8.44 -21.10
N THR A 219 1.78 9.76 -20.88
CA THR A 219 0.52 10.39 -20.44
C THR A 219 -0.65 10.20 -21.43
N ARG A 220 -0.36 9.85 -22.69
CA ARG A 220 -1.37 9.60 -23.73
C ARG A 220 -1.80 8.13 -23.85
N ILE A 221 -1.16 7.23 -23.14
CA ILE A 221 -1.57 5.82 -23.12
C ILE A 221 -2.93 5.73 -22.40
N PRO A 222 -3.92 5.02 -22.98
CA PRO A 222 -5.20 4.81 -22.30
C PRO A 222 -5.01 4.12 -20.94
N VAL A 223 -5.73 4.59 -19.91
CA VAL A 223 -5.68 4.05 -18.55
C VAL A 223 -5.83 2.52 -18.53
N SER A 224 -6.80 1.98 -19.28
CA SER A 224 -7.03 0.53 -19.35
C SER A 224 -5.87 -0.28 -19.95
N VAL A 225 -5.00 0.35 -20.74
CA VAL A 225 -3.78 -0.27 -21.26
C VAL A 225 -2.70 -0.25 -20.18
N VAL A 226 -2.53 0.86 -19.46
CA VAL A 226 -1.58 0.97 -18.33
C VAL A 226 -1.91 -0.06 -17.25
N GLU A 227 -3.18 -0.18 -16.86
CA GLU A 227 -3.62 -1.16 -15.86
C GLU A 227 -3.32 -2.60 -16.28
N LYS A 228 -3.54 -2.94 -17.56
CA LYS A 228 -3.18 -4.27 -18.09
C LYS A 228 -1.68 -4.54 -18.04
N MET A 229 -0.86 -3.53 -18.33
CA MET A 229 0.60 -3.66 -18.26
C MET A 229 1.07 -3.84 -16.81
N ALA A 230 0.55 -3.05 -15.89
CA ALA A 230 0.83 -3.16 -14.45
C ALA A 230 0.44 -4.54 -13.91
N ALA A 231 -0.78 -5.00 -14.19
CA ALA A 231 -1.24 -6.33 -13.81
C ALA A 231 -0.32 -7.44 -14.35
N LYS A 232 0.10 -7.33 -15.62
CA LYS A 232 1.04 -8.30 -16.24
C LYS A 232 2.41 -8.30 -15.55
N SER A 233 2.92 -7.14 -15.15
CA SER A 233 4.17 -7.05 -14.39
C SER A 233 4.05 -7.75 -13.04
N ILE A 234 2.99 -7.51 -12.27
CA ILE A 234 2.75 -8.18 -10.99
C ILE A 234 2.57 -9.69 -11.15
N GLN A 235 1.87 -10.15 -12.19
CA GLN A 235 1.75 -11.57 -12.53
C GLN A 235 3.13 -12.19 -12.86
N SER A 236 3.98 -11.45 -13.58
CA SER A 236 5.35 -11.90 -13.84
C SER A 236 6.21 -11.94 -12.57
N PHE A 237 6.08 -10.97 -11.66
CA PHE A 237 6.80 -11.00 -10.39
C PHE A 237 6.34 -12.18 -9.54
N SER A 238 5.03 -12.36 -9.38
CA SER A 238 4.45 -13.43 -8.57
C SER A 238 4.83 -14.82 -9.10
N SER A 239 4.73 -15.04 -10.42
CA SER A 239 5.09 -16.35 -11.01
C SER A 239 6.57 -16.71 -10.84
N ARG A 240 7.49 -15.73 -10.81
CA ARG A 240 8.93 -15.99 -10.62
C ARG A 240 9.29 -16.53 -9.24
N ILE A 241 8.49 -16.24 -8.23
CA ILE A 241 8.71 -16.68 -6.85
C ILE A 241 7.70 -17.75 -6.40
N GLY A 242 6.82 -18.21 -7.29
CA GLY A 242 5.78 -19.18 -6.94
C GLY A 242 4.64 -18.62 -6.08
N HIS A 243 4.47 -17.30 -6.01
CA HIS A 243 3.37 -16.65 -5.32
C HIS A 243 2.07 -16.75 -6.13
N SER A 244 0.99 -17.23 -5.51
CA SER A 244 -0.36 -17.21 -6.09
C SER A 244 -1.02 -15.86 -5.88
N LEU A 245 -1.66 -15.37 -6.94
CA LEU A 245 -2.52 -14.17 -6.92
C LEU A 245 -4.01 -14.54 -6.77
N ASP A 246 -4.30 -15.82 -6.53
CA ASP A 246 -5.67 -16.27 -6.26
C ASP A 246 -6.10 -15.77 -4.88
N TYR A 247 -7.33 -15.28 -4.82
CA TYR A 247 -7.99 -14.92 -3.56
C TYR A 247 -9.46 -15.34 -3.63
N GLU A 248 -10.07 -15.47 -2.45
CA GLU A 248 -11.50 -15.74 -2.30
C GLU A 248 -12.05 -14.79 -1.24
N ILE A 249 -13.22 -14.20 -1.49
CA ILE A 249 -13.96 -13.42 -0.51
C ILE A 249 -15.22 -14.19 -0.11
N GLU A 250 -15.40 -14.41 1.19
CA GLU A 250 -16.68 -14.85 1.73
C GLU A 250 -17.54 -13.64 2.07
N TRP A 251 -18.73 -13.61 1.48
CA TRP A 251 -19.79 -12.67 1.81
C TRP A 251 -20.93 -13.40 2.55
N ALA A 252 -21.60 -12.73 3.47
CA ALA A 252 -22.78 -13.24 4.18
C ALA A 252 -24.01 -13.42 3.28
#